data_AF-B1BQJ0-F1
#
_entry.id   AF-B1BQJ0-F1
#
_cell.length_a   1.000
_cell.length_b   1.000
_cell.length_c   1.000
_cell.angle_alpha   90.00
_cell.angle_beta   90.00
_cell.angle_gamma   90.00
#
_symmetry.space_group_name_H-M   'P 1'
#
loop_
_entity.id
_entity.type
_entity.pdbx_description
1 polymer ?
#
loop_
_entity_poly.entity_id
_entity_poly.type
_entity_poly.pdbx_seq_one_letter_code
_entity_poly.pdbx_strand_id
1 'polypeptide(L)'
;MPNLSCGVDNCAYNQNDMCSLNSIKVNGSFANHSEATCCGSFVEKGGFTNAAVDMGPAEPATSVACEAEKCCYNKNCKCHAESIDISGDYAQHQDNTECSTFRQE
;
A
#
# COMPACT_ATOMS: atom_id res chain seq x y z
N MET A 1 -13.24 -8.79 -3.72
CA MET A 1 -12.30 -7.66 -3.90
C MET A 1 -11.60 -7.50 -2.57
N PRO A 2 -10.26 -7.44 -2.53
CA PRO A 2 -9.58 -7.19 -1.26
C PRO A 2 -10.01 -5.82 -0.73
N ASN A 3 -10.34 -5.76 0.55
CA ASN A 3 -10.68 -4.50 1.20
C ASN A 3 -9.37 -3.74 1.45
N LEU A 4 -9.14 -2.60 0.79
CA LEU A 4 -7.93 -1.81 0.95
C LEU A 4 -8.20 -0.62 1.88
N SER A 5 -7.84 -0.78 3.14
CA SER A 5 -7.88 0.29 4.13
C SER A 5 -6.60 1.12 4.10
N CYS A 6 -6.73 2.39 4.48
CA CYS A 6 -5.60 3.30 4.62
C CYS A 6 -5.78 4.07 5.92
N GLY A 7 -5.07 3.66 6.97
CA GLY A 7 -5.01 4.33 8.27
C GLY A 7 -3.96 5.45 8.34
N VAL A 8 -3.45 5.92 7.20
CA VAL A 8 -2.47 7.03 7.15
C VAL A 8 -3.25 8.33 6.98
N ASP A 9 -3.37 9.12 8.06
CA ASP A 9 -4.23 10.32 8.11
C ASP A 9 -3.86 11.38 7.07
N ASN A 10 -2.57 11.54 6.79
CA ASN A 10 -2.06 12.50 5.83
C ASN A 10 -1.81 11.90 4.45
N CYS A 11 -2.36 10.72 4.13
CA CYS A 11 -2.35 10.20 2.77
C CYS A 11 -3.38 10.94 1.90
N ALA A 12 -2.97 11.41 0.71
CA ALA A 12 -3.85 12.11 -0.23
C ALA A 12 -4.98 11.23 -0.79
N TYR A 13 -4.81 9.90 -0.74
CA TYR A 13 -5.79 8.92 -1.19
C TYR A 13 -6.61 8.30 -0.05
N ASN A 14 -6.35 8.69 1.20
CA ASN A 14 -7.18 8.26 2.31
C ASN A 14 -8.51 9.03 2.28
N GLN A 15 -9.61 8.29 2.10
CA GLN A 15 -10.98 8.78 2.14
C GLN A 15 -11.77 7.99 3.19
N ASN A 16 -11.85 8.51 4.41
CA ASN A 16 -12.52 7.86 5.55
C ASN A 16 -11.97 6.45 5.84
N ASP A 17 -10.66 6.36 6.06
CA ASP A 17 -9.92 5.12 6.37
C ASP A 17 -9.89 4.09 5.21
N MET A 18 -10.29 4.49 4.01
CA MET A 18 -10.26 3.68 2.80
C MET A 18 -9.36 4.32 1.75
N CYS A 19 -8.57 3.49 1.05
CA CYS A 19 -7.77 3.98 -0.06
C CYS A 19 -8.65 4.17 -1.31
N SER A 20 -8.61 5.36 -1.89
CA SER A 20 -9.37 5.67 -3.12
C SER A 20 -8.70 5.18 -4.41
N LEU A 21 -7.55 4.51 -4.32
CA LEU A 21 -6.83 3.97 -5.48
C LEU A 21 -7.31 2.56 -5.82
N ASN A 22 -7.51 2.30 -7.12
CA ASN A 22 -7.81 0.95 -7.62
C ASN A 22 -6.56 0.06 -7.68
N SER A 23 -5.38 0.63 -7.58
CA SER A 23 -4.13 -0.13 -7.55
C SER A 23 -3.10 0.58 -6.69
N ILE A 24 -2.43 -0.17 -5.83
CA ILE A 24 -1.30 0.32 -5.04
C ILE A 24 -0.10 -0.63 -5.14
N LYS A 25 1.06 -0.12 -4.75
CA LYS A 25 2.29 -0.90 -4.62
C LYS A 25 2.72 -0.96 -3.15
N VAL A 26 3.01 -2.16 -2.66
CA VAL A 26 3.70 -2.41 -1.40
C VAL A 26 5.14 -2.79 -1.73
N ASN A 27 6.09 -1.90 -1.41
CA ASN A 27 7.52 -2.16 -1.52
C ASN A 27 8.00 -2.94 -0.28
N GLY A 28 9.20 -3.52 -0.38
CA GLY A 28 9.85 -4.21 0.74
C GLY A 28 10.34 -5.61 0.37
N SER A 29 11.11 -5.74 -0.71
CA SER A 29 11.56 -7.06 -1.23
C SER A 29 12.20 -7.96 -0.18
N PHE A 30 12.91 -7.37 0.79
CA PHE A 30 13.59 -8.08 1.86
C PHE A 30 12.87 -7.99 3.21
N ALA A 31 11.61 -7.55 3.24
CA ALA A 31 10.84 -7.36 4.46
C ALA A 31 10.73 -8.66 5.25
N ASN A 32 11.01 -8.56 6.55
CA ASN A 32 10.87 -9.63 7.55
C ASN A 32 9.89 -9.25 8.67
N HIS A 33 9.34 -8.04 8.63
CA HIS A 33 8.29 -7.51 9.52
C HIS A 33 7.51 -6.42 8.75
N SER A 34 6.33 -6.03 9.23
CA SER A 34 5.48 -5.04 8.56
C SER A 34 6.19 -3.71 8.36
N GLU A 35 6.96 -3.25 9.34
CA GLU A 35 7.66 -1.95 9.32
C GLU A 35 8.78 -1.91 8.25
N ALA A 36 9.21 -3.07 7.75
CA ALA A 36 10.13 -3.18 6.62
C ALA A 36 9.43 -3.17 5.24
N THR A 37 8.11 -3.01 5.22
CA THR A 37 7.33 -2.76 4.01
C THR A 37 6.93 -1.30 3.95
N CYS A 38 6.64 -0.78 2.76
CA CYS A 38 6.07 0.55 2.63
C CYS A 38 5.10 0.68 1.46
N CYS A 39 4.13 1.59 1.56
CA CYS A 39 3.21 1.90 0.48
C CYS A 39 3.90 2.78 -0.57
N GLY A 40 4.38 2.17 -1.66
CA GLY A 40 4.98 2.85 -2.79
C GLY A 40 4.03 3.77 -3.57
N SER A 41 2.74 3.73 -3.26
CA SER A 41 1.72 4.63 -3.81
C SER A 41 1.35 5.76 -2.84
N PHE A 42 2.00 5.86 -1.68
CA PHE A 42 1.76 6.91 -0.71
C PHE A 42 2.07 8.29 -1.30
N VAL A 43 1.17 9.23 -1.06
CA VAL A 43 1.35 10.65 -1.35
C VAL A 43 0.89 11.44 -0.14
N GLU A 44 1.74 12.31 0.38
CA GLU A 44 1.38 13.22 1.46
C GLU A 44 0.36 14.27 0.98
N LYS A 45 -0.69 14.48 1.77
CA LYS A 45 -1.74 15.45 1.53
C LYS A 45 -1.17 16.87 1.63
N GLY A 46 -1.23 17.62 0.54
CA GLY A 46 -0.66 18.97 0.45
C GLY A 46 0.83 19.00 0.10
N GLY A 47 1.47 17.83 -0.07
CA GLY A 47 2.81 17.73 -0.63
C GLY A 47 2.82 17.99 -2.14
N PHE A 48 3.91 18.56 -2.65
CA PHE A 48 4.12 18.68 -4.10
C PHE A 48 4.64 17.35 -4.63
N THR A 49 3.86 16.64 -5.46
CA THR A 49 4.32 15.40 -6.10
C THR A 49 4.59 15.59 -7.59
N ASN A 50 5.77 15.19 -8.05
CA ASN A 50 6.06 15.00 -9.49
C ASN A 50 5.72 13.57 -9.96
N ALA A 51 5.12 12.75 -9.08
CA ALA A 51 4.77 11.37 -9.40
C ALA A 51 3.49 11.36 -10.25
N ALA A 52 3.63 11.00 -11.53
CA ALA A 52 2.49 10.59 -12.33
C ALA A 52 1.93 9.32 -11.67
N VAL A 53 0.77 9.44 -11.03
CA VAL A 53 -0.01 8.29 -10.58
C VAL A 53 -0.43 7.58 -11.86
N ASP A 54 0.23 6.45 -12.16
CA ASP A 54 -0.17 5.60 -13.26
C ASP A 54 -1.50 4.94 -12.88
N MET A 55 -2.58 5.68 -13.15
CA MET A 55 -3.92 5.14 -13.20
C MET A 55 -3.98 4.28 -14.45
N GLY A 56 -3.42 3.07 -14.36
CA GLY A 56 -3.63 2.02 -15.34
C GLY A 56 -5.14 1.81 -15.60
N PRO A 57 -5.50 1.03 -16.63
CA PRO A 57 -6.90 0.80 -16.98
C PRO A 57 -7.72 0.43 -15.74
N ALA A 58 -8.95 0.93 -15.67
CA ALA A 58 -9.86 0.72 -14.55
C ALA A 58 -10.14 -0.79 -14.37
N GLU A 59 -9.29 -1.45 -13.58
CA GLU A 59 -9.51 -2.82 -13.15
C GLU A 59 -10.67 -2.80 -12.14
N PRO A 60 -11.69 -3.66 -12.30
CA PRO A 60 -12.87 -3.69 -11.43
C PRO A 60 -12.57 -4.18 -10.00
N ALA A 61 -11.32 -4.49 -9.67
CA ALA A 61 -10.90 -4.94 -8.36
C ALA A 61 -9.61 -4.23 -7.93
N THR A 62 -9.54 -3.84 -6.66
CA THR A 62 -8.33 -3.28 -6.08
C THR A 62 -7.16 -4.26 -6.22
N SER A 63 -6.13 -3.89 -6.98
CA SER A 63 -4.94 -4.71 -7.23
C SER A 63 -3.78 -4.19 -6.39
N VAL A 64 -3.20 -5.03 -5.54
CA VAL A 64 -2.04 -4.65 -4.74
C VAL A 64 -0.81 -5.38 -5.25
N ALA A 65 0.07 -4.65 -5.94
CA ALA A 65 1.40 -5.16 -6.28
C ALA A 65 2.22 -5.28 -4.98
N CYS A 66 2.81 -6.45 -4.73
CA CYS A 66 3.55 -6.71 -3.50
C CYS A 66 4.95 -7.20 -3.85
N GLU A 67 5.96 -6.39 -3.52
CA GLU A 67 7.36 -6.76 -3.72
C GLU A 67 7.91 -7.63 -2.59
N ALA A 68 7.26 -7.64 -1.42
CA ALA A 68 7.73 -8.40 -0.27
C ALA A 68 7.72 -9.91 -0.56
N GLU A 69 8.91 -10.47 -0.83
CA GLU A 69 9.07 -11.84 -1.28
C GLU A 69 8.67 -12.84 -0.20
N LYS A 70 8.83 -12.46 1.07
CA LYS A 70 8.46 -13.28 2.24
C LYS A 70 7.02 -13.07 2.71
N CYS A 71 6.20 -12.29 2.00
CA CYS A 71 4.82 -12.09 2.40
C CYS A 71 3.99 -13.34 2.04
N CYS A 72 3.35 -13.96 3.02
CA CYS A 72 2.55 -15.19 2.81
C CYS A 72 1.32 -14.97 1.91
N TYR A 73 0.94 -13.71 1.69
CA TYR A 73 -0.14 -13.32 0.76
C TYR A 73 0.37 -12.98 -0.64
N ASN A 74 1.68 -12.90 -0.85
CA ASN A 74 2.26 -12.57 -2.14
C ASN A 74 2.27 -13.80 -3.05
N LYS A 75 1.55 -13.72 -4.16
CA LYS A 75 1.54 -14.73 -5.22
C LYS A 75 1.83 -14.04 -6.54
N ASN A 76 3.01 -14.32 -7.10
CA ASN A 76 3.50 -13.70 -8.34
C ASN A 76 3.48 -12.16 -8.30
N CYS A 77 4.07 -11.57 -7.27
CA CYS A 77 4.16 -10.12 -7.04
C CYS A 77 2.80 -9.42 -6.86
N LYS A 78 1.76 -10.18 -6.50
CA LYS A 78 0.41 -9.67 -6.23
C LYS A 78 -0.05 -10.16 -4.85
N CYS A 79 -0.49 -9.22 -4.01
CA CYS A 79 -1.08 -9.56 -2.71
C CYS A 79 -2.48 -10.14 -2.91
N HIS A 80 -2.75 -11.28 -2.28
CA HIS A 80 -4.05 -11.97 -2.32
C HIS A 80 -4.72 -12.03 -0.93
N ALA A 81 -4.29 -11.18 0.01
CA ALA A 81 -4.97 -11.03 1.30
C ALA A 81 -6.41 -10.55 1.09
N GLU A 82 -7.35 -11.05 1.89
CA GLU A 82 -8.76 -10.64 1.81
C GLU A 82 -8.98 -9.18 2.24
N SER A 83 -8.16 -8.71 3.17
CA SER A 83 -8.14 -7.32 3.65
C SER A 83 -6.69 -6.88 3.75
N ILE A 84 -6.40 -5.68 3.24
CA ILE A 84 -5.09 -5.08 3.17
C ILE A 84 -5.18 -3.73 3.87
N ASP A 85 -4.36 -3.57 4.89
CA ASP A 85 -4.32 -2.38 5.74
C ASP A 85 -2.96 -1.71 5.60
N ILE A 86 -3.00 -0.46 5.12
CA ILE A 86 -1.82 0.41 5.11
C ILE A 86 -1.91 1.32 6.33
N SER A 87 -0.88 1.34 7.17
CA SER A 87 -0.78 2.23 8.32
C SER A 87 0.50 3.06 8.26
N GLY A 88 0.63 4.04 9.14
CA GLY A 88 1.78 4.93 9.20
C GLY A 88 1.46 6.19 10.00
N ASP A 89 2.21 6.39 11.08
CA ASP A 89 2.03 7.54 11.97
C ASP A 89 2.81 8.75 11.45
N TYR A 90 2.10 9.88 11.23
CA TYR A 90 2.69 11.14 10.77
C TYR A 90 3.59 11.01 9.52
N ALA A 91 3.18 10.16 8.58
CA ALA A 91 4.02 9.75 7.47
C ALA A 91 4.40 10.93 6.55
N GLN A 92 5.64 11.40 6.56
CA GLN A 92 6.08 12.45 5.64
C GLN A 92 6.62 11.86 4.32
N HIS A 93 7.05 10.60 4.38
CA HIS A 93 7.56 9.84 3.26
C HIS A 93 6.90 8.46 3.20
N GLN A 94 6.95 7.84 2.02
CA GLN A 94 6.44 6.47 1.84
C GLN A 94 7.06 5.49 2.86
N ASP A 95 8.33 5.68 3.23
CA ASP A 95 9.05 4.82 4.18
C ASP A 95 8.54 4.96 5.64
N ASN A 96 7.63 5.91 5.88
CA ASN A 96 6.91 6.03 7.16
C ASN A 96 5.52 5.37 7.11
N THR A 97 5.24 4.62 6.06
CA THR A 97 4.04 3.78 5.94
C THR A 97 4.45 2.32 5.95
N GLU A 98 3.55 1.45 6.36
CA GLU A 98 3.72 0.00 6.35
C GLU A 98 2.44 -0.70 5.89
N CYS A 99 2.60 -1.90 5.34
CA CYS A 99 1.50 -2.83 5.15
C CYS A 99 1.33 -3.65 6.43
N SER A 100 0.43 -3.24 7.32
CA SER A 100 0.17 -3.94 8.59
C SER A 100 -0.46 -5.32 8.40
N THR A 101 -0.98 -5.60 7.20
CA THR A 101 -1.40 -6.96 6.79
C THR A 101 -0.21 -7.89 6.54
N PHE A 102 1.01 -7.38 6.34
CA PHE A 102 2.17 -8.21 6.08
C PHE A 102 2.31 -9.31 7.14
N ARG A 103 2.44 -10.55 6.65
CA ARG A 103 2.73 -11.74 7.44
C ARG A 103 3.86 -12.46 6.74
N GLN A 104 4.91 -12.77 7.49
CA GLN A 104 6.01 -13.53 6.95
C GLN A 104 5.59 -15.00 6.74
N GLU A 105 5.95 -15.59 5.60
CA GLU A 105 5.95 -17.04 5.39
C GLU A 105 7.04 -17.74 6.21
#